data_AF-A0A1R2CLI2-F1
#
_entry.id   AF-A0A1R2CLI2-F1
#
_cell.length_a   1.000
_cell.length_b   1.000
_cell.length_c   1.000
_cell.angle_alpha   90.00
_cell.angle_beta   90.00
_cell.angle_gamma   90.00
#
_symmetry.space_group_name_H-M   'P 1'
#
loop_
_entity.id
_entity.type
_entity.pdbx_description
1 polymer ?
#
loop_
_entity_poly.entity_id
_entity_poly.type
_entity_poly.pdbx_seq_one_letter_code
_entity_poly.pdbx_strand_id
1 'polypeptide(L)'
;MGCCQNSKTQSLNHNLFKEKFKEAIDSGSIKRMKLFLDILNKKIKKSPILFIDQEIVTLSGKSYNGLGYCAYIGNSKLFKYLFEKGASLQAMDELLENQNMRAINMICFKGHLNLLKFYLPIYLRQRQSLSITEESYTLDFKDTESKDRVYEYAIHSACRNGMIHIVSYIYNYFQSKPTTPKDFNISSIEEYTGEDVGLKACRSGSFNMIKFLYEQCEVKFTNLNHNKENAIMICVCG
;
A
#
# COMPACT_ATOMS: atom_id res chain seq x y z
N MET A 1 4.96 50.85 1.84
CA MET A 1 4.17 49.76 2.45
C MET A 1 3.64 48.87 1.34
N GLY A 2 4.30 47.75 1.03
CA GLY A 2 3.82 46.87 -0.04
C GLY A 2 4.72 45.67 -0.26
N CYS A 3 4.45 44.57 0.44
CA CYS A 3 5.08 43.26 0.20
C CYS A 3 4.28 42.07 0.79
N CYS A 4 2.94 42.15 0.90
CA CYS A 4 2.13 41.06 1.51
C CYS A 4 1.15 40.35 0.56
N GLN A 5 1.11 40.69 -0.73
CA GLN A 5 0.14 40.09 -1.67
C GLN A 5 0.67 38.86 -2.42
N ASN A 6 1.99 38.60 -2.44
CA ASN A 6 2.55 37.57 -3.31
C ASN A 6 2.43 36.13 -2.77
N SER A 7 2.44 35.94 -1.44
CA SER A 7 2.38 34.61 -0.82
C SER A 7 0.98 34.00 -0.86
N LYS A 8 -0.07 34.81 -0.70
CA LYS A 8 -1.48 34.36 -0.74
C LYS A 8 -1.91 33.93 -2.14
N THR A 9 -1.48 34.63 -3.19
CA THR A 9 -1.85 34.30 -4.58
C THR A 9 -1.12 33.05 -5.08
N GLN A 10 0.11 32.79 -4.61
CA GLN A 10 0.83 31.55 -4.90
C GLN A 10 0.20 30.34 -4.20
N SER A 11 -0.23 30.46 -2.94
CA SER A 11 -0.89 29.37 -2.22
C SER A 11 -2.28 29.02 -2.80
N LEU A 12 -3.06 30.03 -3.21
CA LEU A 12 -4.34 29.86 -3.91
C LEU A 12 -4.19 29.09 -5.23
N ASN A 13 -3.17 29.41 -6.02
CA ASN A 13 -2.88 28.67 -7.26
C ASN A 13 -2.46 27.22 -6.97
N HIS A 14 -1.65 27.00 -5.95
CA HIS A 14 -1.19 25.66 -5.58
C HIS A 14 -2.33 24.73 -5.15
N ASN A 15 -3.27 25.24 -4.34
CA ASN A 15 -4.44 24.48 -3.91
C ASN A 15 -5.37 24.15 -5.09
N LEU A 16 -5.58 25.10 -6.00
CA LEU A 16 -6.35 24.84 -7.23
C LEU A 16 -5.71 23.73 -8.09
N PHE A 17 -4.37 23.70 -8.18
CA PHE A 17 -3.68 22.61 -8.88
C PHE A 17 -3.88 21.27 -8.20
N LYS A 18 -3.80 21.19 -6.87
CA LYS A 18 -4.08 19.97 -6.09
C LYS A 18 -5.51 19.47 -6.34
N GLU A 19 -6.50 20.36 -6.28
CA GLU A 19 -7.91 20.03 -6.54
C GLU A 19 -8.11 19.49 -7.95
N LYS A 20 -7.57 20.15 -8.98
CA LYS A 20 -7.69 19.69 -10.37
C LYS A 20 -6.96 18.38 -10.63
N PHE A 21 -5.83 18.14 -9.97
CA PHE A 21 -5.15 16.85 -10.05
C PHE A 21 -5.98 15.75 -9.39
N LYS A 22 -6.54 16.02 -8.21
CA LYS A 22 -7.45 15.11 -7.51
C LYS A 22 -8.67 14.77 -8.38
N GLU A 23 -9.33 15.76 -8.97
CA GLU A 23 -10.46 15.56 -9.90
C GLU A 23 -10.07 14.70 -11.12
N ALA A 24 -8.86 14.89 -11.65
CA ALA A 24 -8.35 14.06 -12.75
C ALA A 24 -8.16 12.60 -12.33
N ILE A 25 -7.69 12.36 -11.11
CA ILE A 25 -7.59 11.01 -10.52
C ILE A 25 -8.96 10.39 -10.27
N ASP A 26 -9.87 11.14 -9.64
CA ASP A 26 -11.23 10.70 -9.32
C ASP A 26 -12.02 10.31 -10.57
N SER A 27 -11.90 11.10 -11.65
CA SER A 27 -12.55 10.80 -12.92
C SER A 27 -11.89 9.67 -13.72
N GLY A 28 -10.71 9.20 -13.30
CA GLY A 28 -9.92 8.19 -13.99
C GLY A 28 -9.53 8.53 -15.44
N SER A 29 -9.59 9.82 -15.79
CA SER A 29 -9.38 10.28 -17.16
C SER A 29 -7.90 10.54 -17.42
N ILE A 30 -7.25 9.62 -18.13
CA ILE A 30 -5.87 9.78 -18.63
C ILE A 30 -5.76 11.06 -19.49
N LYS A 31 -6.79 11.38 -20.28
CA LYS A 31 -6.80 12.60 -21.12
C LYS A 31 -6.73 13.87 -20.26
N ARG A 32 -7.55 13.96 -19.20
CA ARG A 32 -7.52 15.10 -18.27
C ARG A 32 -6.19 15.17 -17.53
N MET A 33 -5.68 14.02 -17.08
CA MET A 33 -4.38 13.95 -16.42
C MET A 33 -3.26 14.42 -17.34
N LYS A 34 -3.23 13.97 -18.60
CA LYS A 34 -2.26 14.40 -19.60
C LYS A 34 -2.30 15.91 -19.83
N LEU A 35 -3.49 16.46 -20.07
CA LEU A 35 -3.67 17.91 -20.24
C LEU A 35 -3.15 18.69 -19.03
N PHE A 36 -3.43 18.19 -17.83
CA PHE A 36 -2.95 18.81 -16.59
C PHE A 36 -1.42 18.79 -16.49
N LEU A 37 -0.78 17.64 -16.75
CA LEU A 37 0.69 17.52 -16.75
C LEU A 37 1.33 18.42 -17.82
N ASP A 38 0.72 18.55 -18.99
CA ASP A 38 1.19 19.45 -20.05
C ASP A 38 1.10 20.93 -19.63
N ILE A 39 0.04 21.31 -18.90
CA ILE A 39 -0.10 22.66 -18.33
C ILE A 39 0.95 22.91 -17.25
N LEU A 40 1.19 21.94 -16.36
CA LEU A 40 2.22 22.04 -15.33
C LEU A 40 3.61 22.22 -15.94
N ASN A 41 3.96 21.40 -16.94
CA ASN A 41 5.22 21.50 -17.69
C ASN A 41 5.45 22.91 -18.27
N LYS A 42 4.39 23.55 -18.76
CA LYS A 42 4.49 24.90 -19.36
C LYS A 42 4.62 26.01 -18.30
N LYS A 43 3.94 25.88 -17.16
CA LYS A 43 3.88 26.92 -16.13
C LYS A 43 5.03 26.85 -15.13
N ILE A 44 5.44 25.64 -14.75
CA ILE A 44 6.48 25.41 -13.75
C ILE A 44 7.74 25.06 -14.54
N LYS A 45 8.72 25.97 -14.60
CA LYS A 45 10.04 25.70 -15.21
C LYS A 45 10.87 24.62 -14.46
N LYS A 46 10.27 23.96 -13.46
CA LYS A 46 10.79 22.78 -12.75
C LYS A 46 9.99 21.56 -13.19
N SER A 47 10.65 20.39 -13.22
CA SER A 47 10.02 19.13 -13.62
C SER A 47 8.67 18.91 -12.91
N PRO A 48 7.58 18.62 -13.64
CA PRO A 48 6.24 18.37 -13.08
C PRO A 48 6.23 17.15 -12.14
N ILE A 49 7.23 16.29 -12.24
CA ILE A 49 7.44 15.13 -11.37
C ILE A 49 7.53 15.57 -9.90
N LEU A 50 8.22 16.69 -9.64
CA LEU A 50 8.35 17.24 -8.29
C LEU A 50 6.99 17.65 -7.69
N PHE A 51 5.98 17.96 -8.50
CA PHE A 51 4.63 18.25 -8.03
C PHE A 51 3.81 16.98 -7.77
N ILE A 52 3.94 15.96 -8.62
CA ILE A 52 3.19 14.69 -8.50
C ILE A 52 3.60 13.90 -7.25
N ASP A 53 4.88 14.02 -6.88
CA ASP A 53 5.47 13.30 -5.74
C ASP A 53 5.16 13.98 -4.39
N GLN A 54 4.72 15.23 -4.40
CA GLN A 54 4.27 15.96 -3.22
C GLN A 54 2.85 15.55 -2.80
N GLU A 55 2.47 15.91 -1.58
CA GLU A 55 1.10 15.74 -1.09
C GLU A 55 0.10 16.47 -1.98
N ILE A 56 -0.89 15.75 -2.48
CA ILE A 56 -1.96 16.27 -3.34
C ILE A 56 -3.29 16.29 -2.60
N VAL A 57 -3.57 15.28 -1.77
CA VAL A 57 -4.84 15.17 -1.06
C VAL A 57 -4.66 14.62 0.35
N THR A 58 -5.45 15.14 1.27
CA THR A 58 -5.59 14.60 2.63
C THR A 58 -7.00 14.03 2.80
N LEU A 59 -7.11 12.76 3.16
CA LEU A 59 -8.37 12.06 3.42
C LEU A 59 -8.33 11.41 4.79
N SER A 60 -9.31 11.69 5.65
CA SER A 60 -9.40 11.13 7.01
C SER A 60 -8.11 11.30 7.82
N GLY A 61 -7.48 12.47 7.71
CA GLY A 61 -6.21 12.77 8.38
C GLY A 61 -4.98 12.07 7.79
N LYS A 62 -5.11 11.43 6.62
CA LYS A 62 -4.01 10.79 5.90
C LYS A 62 -3.68 11.51 4.60
N SER A 63 -2.41 11.82 4.37
CA SER A 63 -1.91 12.53 3.21
C SER A 63 -1.42 11.57 2.11
N TYR A 64 -1.73 11.90 0.86
CA TYR A 64 -1.39 11.10 -0.31
C TYR A 64 -0.81 11.97 -1.42
N ASN A 65 0.25 11.48 -2.06
CA ASN A 65 0.73 12.00 -3.34
C ASN A 65 -0.04 11.35 -4.51
N GLY A 66 0.35 11.62 -5.75
CA GLY A 66 -0.40 11.15 -6.92
C GLY A 66 -0.50 9.62 -7.01
N LEU A 67 0.61 8.92 -6.79
CA LEU A 67 0.64 7.45 -6.81
C LEU A 67 -0.10 6.87 -5.59
N GLY A 68 0.17 7.41 -4.39
CA GLY A 68 -0.49 6.98 -3.16
C GLY A 68 -2.00 7.13 -3.23
N TYR A 69 -2.51 8.21 -3.84
CA TYR A 69 -3.94 8.41 -3.99
C TYR A 69 -4.54 7.45 -5.01
N CYS A 70 -3.87 7.23 -6.16
CA CYS A 70 -4.28 6.21 -7.12
C CYS A 70 -4.33 4.81 -6.47
N ALA A 71 -3.38 4.49 -5.59
CA ALA A 71 -3.37 3.25 -4.84
C ALA A 71 -4.52 3.17 -3.82
N TYR A 72 -4.84 4.27 -3.15
CA TYR A 72 -5.96 4.35 -2.22
C TYR A 72 -7.31 4.10 -2.90
N ILE A 73 -7.56 4.70 -4.08
CA ILE A 73 -8.83 4.52 -4.81
C ILE A 73 -8.85 3.31 -5.75
N GLY A 74 -7.70 2.68 -6.01
CA GLY A 74 -7.60 1.51 -6.89
C GLY A 74 -7.53 1.83 -8.37
N ASN A 75 -7.17 3.06 -8.73
CA ASN A 75 -7.10 3.49 -10.13
C ASN A 75 -5.81 2.99 -10.80
N SER A 76 -5.80 1.71 -11.14
CA SER A 76 -4.65 1.03 -11.76
C SER A 76 -4.20 1.66 -13.08
N LYS A 77 -5.12 2.21 -13.89
CA LYS A 77 -4.79 2.85 -15.17
C LYS A 77 -3.99 4.13 -14.96
N LEU A 78 -4.45 5.01 -14.07
CA LEU A 78 -3.72 6.24 -13.76
C LEU A 78 -2.47 5.99 -12.95
N PHE A 79 -2.47 5.02 -12.03
CA PHE A 79 -1.26 4.62 -11.32
C PHE A 79 -0.13 4.25 -12.30
N LYS A 80 -0.43 3.36 -13.27
CA LYS A 80 0.52 2.97 -14.33
C LYS A 80 0.98 4.18 -15.14
N TYR A 81 0.04 5.02 -15.57
CA TYR A 81 0.35 6.20 -16.35
C TYR A 81 1.28 7.18 -15.60
N LEU A 82 1.00 7.47 -14.33
CA LEU A 82 1.84 8.35 -13.51
C LEU A 82 3.23 7.75 -13.27
N PHE A 83 3.29 6.44 -13.01
CA PHE A 83 4.56 5.72 -12.86
C PHE A 83 5.40 5.78 -14.16
N GLU A 84 4.79 5.56 -15.32
CA GLU A 84 5.46 5.70 -16.64
C GLU A 84 5.90 7.14 -16.94
N LYS A 85 5.27 8.14 -16.30
CA LYS A 85 5.67 9.55 -16.37
C LYS A 85 6.73 9.94 -15.35
N GLY A 86 7.25 8.98 -14.59
CA GLY A 86 8.36 9.18 -13.67
C GLY A 86 7.96 9.58 -12.26
N ALA A 87 6.69 9.44 -11.88
CA ALA A 87 6.29 9.59 -10.48
C ALA A 87 7.03 8.59 -9.58
N SER A 88 7.53 9.04 -8.44
CA SER A 88 8.43 8.30 -7.57
C SER A 88 7.68 7.37 -6.63
N LEU A 89 8.00 6.07 -6.72
CA LEU A 89 7.54 5.07 -5.73
C LEU A 89 8.16 5.34 -4.36
N GLN A 90 9.41 5.77 -4.32
CA GLN A 90 10.08 6.12 -3.06
C GLN A 90 9.35 7.25 -2.34
N ALA A 91 8.97 8.33 -3.06
CA ALA A 91 8.22 9.44 -2.45
C ALA A 91 6.83 9.00 -1.97
N MET A 92 6.20 8.05 -2.67
CA MET A 92 4.95 7.45 -2.22
C MET A 92 5.14 6.64 -0.94
N ASP A 93 6.13 5.75 -0.89
CA ASP A 93 6.39 4.89 0.26
C ASP A 93 6.80 5.73 1.48
N GLU A 94 7.73 6.69 1.34
CA GLU A 94 8.13 7.61 2.43
C GLU A 94 6.92 8.38 3.02
N LEU A 95 6.05 8.92 2.16
CA LEU A 95 4.86 9.66 2.59
C LEU A 95 3.87 8.77 3.36
N LEU A 96 3.66 7.53 2.90
CA LEU A 96 2.77 6.57 3.53
C LEU A 96 3.37 6.03 4.84
N GLU A 97 4.66 5.72 4.86
CA GLU A 97 5.37 5.19 6.00
C GLU A 97 5.37 6.20 7.16
N ASN A 98 5.58 7.49 6.87
CA ASN A 98 5.46 8.58 7.85
C ASN A 98 4.10 8.63 8.58
N GLN A 99 3.11 7.93 8.05
CA GLN A 99 1.76 7.83 8.60
C GLN A 99 1.38 6.39 8.98
N ASN A 100 2.38 5.52 9.14
CA ASN A 100 2.29 4.10 9.47
C ASN A 100 1.44 3.30 8.45
N MET A 101 1.62 3.56 7.17
CA MET A 101 0.96 2.84 6.08
C MET A 101 1.98 2.28 5.10
N ARG A 102 1.64 1.15 4.44
CA ARG A 102 2.36 0.61 3.28
C ARG A 102 1.42 0.54 2.09
N ALA A 103 1.89 0.92 0.90
CA ALA A 103 1.09 0.87 -0.32
C ALA A 103 0.55 -0.54 -0.61
N ILE A 104 1.40 -1.57 -0.44
CA ILE A 104 1.02 -2.97 -0.68
C ILE A 104 -0.10 -3.44 0.24
N ASN A 105 -0.05 -3.08 1.53
CA ASN A 105 -1.11 -3.38 2.50
C ASN A 105 -2.42 -2.70 2.11
N MET A 106 -2.36 -1.42 1.77
CA MET A 106 -3.55 -0.66 1.36
C MET A 106 -4.21 -1.26 0.12
N ILE A 107 -3.41 -1.66 -0.88
CA ILE A 107 -3.89 -2.32 -2.10
C ILE A 107 -4.58 -3.65 -1.77
N CYS A 108 -3.99 -4.45 -0.89
CA CYS A 108 -4.52 -5.75 -0.48
C CYS A 108 -5.78 -5.61 0.39
N PHE A 109 -5.74 -4.72 1.38
CA PHE A 109 -6.85 -4.37 2.27
C PHE A 109 -8.09 -3.93 1.49
N LYS A 110 -7.92 -3.11 0.44
CA LYS A 110 -9.03 -2.59 -0.37
C LYS A 110 -9.45 -3.49 -1.53
N GLY A 111 -8.76 -4.60 -1.79
CA GLY A 111 -9.16 -5.51 -2.87
C GLY A 111 -8.77 -5.06 -4.28
N HIS A 112 -7.76 -4.20 -4.44
CA HIS A 112 -7.42 -3.59 -5.74
C HIS A 112 -6.59 -4.51 -6.65
N LEU A 113 -7.18 -5.62 -7.12
CA LEU A 113 -6.47 -6.70 -7.82
C LEU A 113 -5.71 -6.26 -9.07
N ASN A 114 -6.31 -5.41 -9.91
CA ASN A 114 -5.65 -4.94 -11.13
C ASN A 114 -4.40 -4.10 -10.83
N LEU A 115 -4.41 -3.36 -9.73
CA LEU A 115 -3.26 -2.61 -9.27
C LEU A 115 -2.23 -3.55 -8.63
N LEU A 116 -2.67 -4.52 -7.81
CA LEU A 116 -1.78 -5.51 -7.21
C LEU A 116 -0.98 -6.29 -8.28
N LYS A 117 -1.65 -6.73 -9.36
CA LYS A 117 -1.00 -7.41 -10.49
C LYS A 117 0.17 -6.61 -11.09
N PHE A 118 0.03 -5.29 -11.13
CA PHE A 118 1.07 -4.40 -11.63
C PHE A 118 2.14 -4.11 -10.57
N TYR A 119 1.71 -3.85 -9.33
CA TYR A 119 2.56 -3.35 -8.27
C TYR A 119 3.43 -4.44 -7.63
N LEU A 120 2.91 -5.65 -7.46
CA LEU A 120 3.58 -6.74 -6.75
C LEU A 120 4.97 -7.08 -7.33
N PRO A 121 5.16 -7.25 -8.66
CA PRO A 121 6.48 -7.51 -9.22
C PRO A 121 7.49 -6.37 -8.98
N ILE A 122 7.02 -5.11 -8.96
CA ILE A 122 7.85 -3.93 -8.72
C ILE A 122 8.27 -3.89 -7.25
N TYR A 123 7.31 -4.09 -6.35
CA TYR A 123 7.51 -4.17 -4.91
C TYR A 123 8.55 -5.23 -4.52
N LEU A 124 8.45 -6.44 -5.09
CA LEU A 124 9.40 -7.53 -4.81
C LEU A 124 10.82 -7.18 -5.28
N ARG A 125 10.96 -6.50 -6.42
CA ARG A 125 12.27 -6.08 -6.93
C ARG A 125 12.93 -5.05 -6.01
N GLN A 126 12.17 -4.07 -5.52
CA GLN A 126 12.68 -3.05 -4.61
C GLN A 126 13.13 -3.65 -3.26
N ARG A 127 12.37 -4.61 -2.73
CA ARG A 127 12.76 -5.34 -1.52
C ARG A 127 14.02 -6.18 -1.69
N GLN A 128 14.17 -6.86 -2.82
CA GLN A 128 15.38 -7.63 -3.13
C GLN A 128 16.62 -6.73 -3.23
N SER A 129 16.49 -5.53 -3.80
CA SER A 129 17.62 -4.58 -3.85
C SER A 129 18.05 -4.08 -2.47
N LEU A 130 17.13 -3.99 -1.50
CA LEU A 130 17.44 -3.59 -0.12
C LEU A 130 18.12 -4.72 0.66
N SER A 131 17.69 -5.98 0.48
CA SER A 131 18.30 -7.11 1.17
C SER A 131 19.76 -7.38 0.77
N ILE A 132 20.17 -7.02 -0.45
CA ILE A 132 21.56 -7.18 -0.91
C ILE A 132 22.49 -6.15 -0.24
N THR A 133 21.97 -4.99 0.19
CA THR A 133 22.77 -3.95 0.84
C THR A 133 22.94 -4.15 2.35
N GLU A 134 22.14 -5.02 2.98
CA GLU A 134 22.12 -5.25 4.43
C GLU A 134 22.96 -6.45 4.90
N GLU A 135 23.60 -7.20 4.00
CA GLU A 135 24.54 -8.28 4.36
C GLU A 135 25.91 -7.77 4.86
N SER A 136 25.99 -6.56 5.43
CA SER A 136 27.15 -6.16 6.23
C SER A 136 26.94 -6.63 7.68
N TYR A 137 27.62 -7.70 8.07
CA TYR A 137 27.68 -8.27 9.42
C TYR A 137 28.30 -7.36 10.50
N THR A 138 28.30 -6.05 10.30
CA THR A 138 28.74 -5.06 11.29
C THR A 138 27.52 -4.57 12.06
N LEU A 139 27.45 -4.92 13.35
CA LEU A 139 26.56 -4.27 14.32
C LEU A 139 26.91 -2.78 14.38
N ASP A 140 26.25 -1.96 13.56
CA ASP A 140 26.32 -0.51 13.68
C ASP A 140 25.33 -0.06 14.76
N PHE A 141 25.85 0.22 15.95
CA PHE A 141 25.08 0.72 17.09
C PHE A 141 24.59 2.17 16.91
N LYS A 142 24.68 2.74 15.70
CA LYS A 142 24.19 4.08 15.38
C LYS A 142 22.74 4.14 14.92
N ASP A 143 22.05 3.00 14.76
CA ASP A 143 20.59 2.97 14.57
C ASP A 143 19.85 3.14 15.91
N THR A 144 20.21 4.19 16.66
CA THR A 144 19.29 4.76 17.63
C THR A 144 18.19 5.45 16.85
N GLU A 145 16.98 4.85 16.87
CA GLU A 145 15.71 5.33 16.31
C GLU A 145 15.19 4.70 15.00
N SER A 146 15.57 3.47 14.63
CA SER A 146 14.64 2.67 13.84
C SER A 146 13.43 2.38 14.73
N LYS A 147 12.38 3.21 14.62
CA LYS A 147 11.06 2.80 15.09
C LYS A 147 10.78 1.54 14.31
N ASP A 148 10.85 0.38 14.96
CA ASP A 148 10.36 -0.88 14.42
C ASP A 148 8.86 -0.71 14.18
N ARG A 149 8.54 -0.10 13.03
CA ARG A 149 7.18 0.06 12.54
C ARG A 149 6.82 -1.32 12.05
N VAL A 150 6.21 -2.09 12.93
CA VAL A 150 5.75 -3.41 12.56
C VAL A 150 4.38 -3.25 11.92
N TYR A 151 4.34 -3.66 10.67
CA TYR A 151 3.15 -3.62 9.84
C TYR A 151 2.54 -5.02 9.78
N GLU A 152 1.20 -5.09 9.85
CA GLU A 152 0.46 -6.29 9.48
C GLU A 152 0.95 -6.81 8.11
N TYR A 153 1.05 -8.12 7.92
CA TYR A 153 1.41 -8.69 6.62
C TYR A 153 0.32 -8.42 5.58
N ALA A 154 0.71 -8.21 4.33
CA ALA A 154 -0.24 -7.85 3.26
C ALA A 154 -1.32 -8.94 3.05
N ILE A 155 -0.93 -10.21 3.13
CA ILE A 155 -1.85 -11.35 3.04
C ILE A 155 -2.80 -11.43 4.24
N HIS A 156 -2.33 -11.12 5.46
CA HIS A 156 -3.17 -11.03 6.66
C HIS A 156 -4.23 -9.95 6.51
N SER A 157 -3.83 -8.77 6.01
CA SER A 157 -4.74 -7.66 5.74
C SER A 157 -5.84 -8.03 4.72
N ALA A 158 -5.47 -8.76 3.65
CA ALA A 158 -6.44 -9.26 2.67
C ALA A 158 -7.43 -10.28 3.29
N CYS A 159 -6.92 -11.23 4.09
CA CYS A 159 -7.74 -12.25 4.76
C CYS A 159 -8.72 -11.63 5.75
N ARG A 160 -8.24 -10.73 6.62
CA ARG A 160 -9.07 -9.99 7.58
C ARG A 160 -10.21 -9.23 6.90
N ASN A 161 -10.01 -8.70 5.70
CA ASN A 161 -11.02 -7.95 4.95
C ASN A 161 -11.84 -8.80 3.98
N GLY A 162 -11.70 -10.13 3.99
CA GLY A 162 -12.49 -11.00 3.11
C GLY A 162 -12.16 -10.85 1.62
N MET A 163 -10.97 -10.35 1.28
CA MET A 163 -10.56 -10.08 -0.11
C MET A 163 -10.08 -11.37 -0.82
N ILE A 164 -10.98 -12.34 -1.02
CA ILE A 164 -10.66 -13.69 -1.54
C ILE A 164 -9.91 -13.63 -2.87
N HIS A 165 -10.31 -12.74 -3.78
CA HIS A 165 -9.66 -12.57 -5.08
C HIS A 165 -8.21 -12.07 -4.98
N ILE A 166 -7.87 -11.31 -3.93
CA ILE A 166 -6.49 -10.92 -3.63
C ILE A 166 -5.70 -12.10 -3.09
N VAL A 167 -6.25 -12.81 -2.10
CA VAL A 167 -5.60 -13.96 -1.46
C VAL A 167 -5.34 -15.06 -2.51
N SER A 168 -6.34 -15.38 -3.33
CA SER A 168 -6.23 -16.34 -4.43
C SER A 168 -5.14 -15.94 -5.43
N TYR A 169 -5.08 -14.66 -5.81
CA TYR A 169 -4.03 -14.19 -6.70
C TYR A 169 -2.63 -14.32 -6.08
N ILE A 170 -2.46 -13.90 -4.83
CA ILE A 170 -1.17 -13.98 -4.12
C ILE A 170 -0.74 -15.44 -3.98
N TYR A 171 -1.64 -16.31 -3.52
CA TYR A 171 -1.39 -17.73 -3.35
C TYR A 171 -0.90 -18.38 -4.66
N ASN A 172 -1.65 -18.18 -5.75
CA ASN A 172 -1.28 -18.71 -7.07
C ASN A 172 0.01 -18.08 -7.63
N TYR A 173 0.25 -16.78 -7.38
CA TYR A 173 1.45 -16.09 -7.85
C TYR A 173 2.73 -16.69 -7.27
N PHE A 174 2.68 -17.17 -6.02
CA PHE A 174 3.84 -17.72 -5.33
C PHE A 174 3.95 -19.26 -5.36
N GLN A 175 2.91 -19.99 -5.75
CA GLN A 175 2.96 -21.47 -5.88
C GLN A 175 4.14 -21.99 -6.72
N SER A 176 4.49 -21.27 -7.79
CA SER A 176 5.58 -21.66 -8.71
C SER A 176 6.93 -21.05 -8.36
N LYS A 177 7.03 -20.26 -7.27
CA LYS A 177 8.25 -19.55 -6.89
C LYS A 177 9.00 -20.28 -5.78
N PRO A 178 10.35 -20.24 -5.78
CA PRO A 178 11.14 -20.97 -4.80
C PRO A 178 10.98 -20.43 -3.38
N THR A 179 10.72 -19.12 -3.24
CA THR A 179 10.60 -18.46 -1.95
C THR A 179 9.43 -17.47 -1.95
N THR A 180 8.71 -17.43 -0.82
CA THR A 180 7.58 -16.52 -0.60
C THR A 180 7.92 -15.61 0.59
N PRO A 181 7.97 -14.28 0.40
CA PRO A 181 8.19 -13.35 1.50
C PRO A 181 7.12 -13.49 2.60
N LYS A 182 7.50 -13.26 3.86
CA LYS A 182 6.56 -13.32 5.02
C LYS A 182 5.28 -12.51 4.77
N ASP A 183 5.40 -11.32 4.18
CA ASP A 183 4.27 -10.43 3.84
C ASP A 183 3.17 -11.09 2.98
N PHE A 184 3.52 -12.13 2.23
CA PHE A 184 2.63 -12.82 1.28
C PHE A 184 2.46 -14.31 1.57
N ASN A 185 3.16 -14.84 2.58
CA ASN A 185 3.12 -16.25 2.89
C ASN A 185 1.83 -16.58 3.67
N ILE A 186 1.04 -17.52 3.16
CA ILE A 186 -0.20 -17.95 3.80
C ILE A 186 0.02 -18.66 5.14
N SER A 187 1.20 -19.25 5.34
CA SER A 187 1.59 -19.89 6.61
C SER A 187 2.27 -18.91 7.58
N SER A 188 2.29 -17.61 7.27
CA SER A 188 2.89 -16.60 8.16
C SER A 188 2.05 -16.41 9.42
N ILE A 189 2.73 -16.24 10.54
CA ILE A 189 2.16 -15.92 11.85
C ILE A 189 2.59 -14.49 12.19
N GLU A 190 1.64 -13.63 12.56
CA GLU A 190 1.92 -12.24 12.92
C GLU A 190 2.64 -12.20 14.27
N GLU A 191 3.76 -11.50 14.32
CA GLU A 191 4.69 -11.53 15.46
C GLU A 191 4.11 -10.90 16.74
N TYR A 192 3.08 -10.05 16.65
CA TYR A 192 2.48 -9.43 17.84
C TYR A 192 1.33 -10.23 18.43
N THR A 193 0.39 -10.65 17.60
CA THR A 193 -0.81 -11.33 18.06
C THR A 193 -0.64 -12.83 18.11
N GLY A 194 0.33 -13.38 17.38
CA GLY A 194 0.46 -14.81 17.13
C GLY A 194 -0.64 -15.33 16.20
N GLU A 195 -1.37 -14.46 15.50
CA GLU A 195 -2.44 -14.86 14.60
C GLU A 195 -1.89 -15.22 13.22
N ASP A 196 -2.34 -16.34 12.66
CA ASP A 196 -2.17 -16.66 11.25
C ASP A 196 -3.33 -16.11 10.40
N VAL A 197 -3.27 -16.32 9.09
CA VAL A 197 -4.34 -15.92 8.16
C VAL A 197 -5.71 -16.52 8.49
N GLY A 198 -5.75 -17.71 9.08
CA GLY A 198 -6.97 -18.42 9.46
C GLY A 198 -7.63 -17.73 10.64
N LEU A 199 -6.86 -17.45 11.69
CA LEU A 199 -7.35 -16.72 12.87
C LEU A 199 -7.78 -15.29 12.51
N LYS A 200 -7.05 -14.60 11.60
CA LYS A 200 -7.48 -13.30 11.06
C LYS A 200 -8.81 -13.36 10.31
N ALA A 201 -9.05 -14.42 9.55
CA ALA A 201 -10.34 -14.63 8.85
C ALA A 201 -11.47 -14.97 9.82
N CYS A 202 -11.18 -15.71 10.90
CA CYS A 202 -12.12 -15.97 11.99
C CYS A 202 -12.55 -14.68 12.70
N ARG A 203 -11.59 -13.79 13.02
CA ARG A 203 -11.85 -12.48 13.66
C ARG A 203 -12.81 -11.61 12.85
N SER A 204 -12.81 -11.71 11.52
CA SER A 204 -13.69 -10.92 10.66
C SER A 204 -15.05 -11.56 10.39
N GLY A 205 -15.28 -12.78 10.89
CA GLY A 205 -16.52 -13.53 10.64
C GLY A 205 -16.73 -13.88 9.17
N SER A 206 -15.68 -13.84 8.34
CA SER A 206 -15.82 -14.04 6.89
C SER A 206 -15.87 -15.53 6.54
N PHE A 207 -17.07 -16.14 6.61
CA PHE A 207 -17.29 -17.55 6.29
C PHE A 207 -16.70 -17.96 4.93
N ASN A 208 -16.92 -17.14 3.89
CA ASN A 208 -16.41 -17.41 2.55
C ASN A 208 -14.88 -17.42 2.51
N MET A 209 -14.20 -16.55 3.27
CA MET A 209 -12.75 -16.55 3.39
C MET A 209 -12.26 -17.79 4.14
N ILE A 210 -12.88 -18.13 5.27
CA ILE A 210 -12.54 -19.32 6.06
C ILE A 210 -12.66 -20.58 5.20
N LYS A 211 -13.79 -20.73 4.48
CA LYS A 211 -14.02 -21.83 3.56
C LYS A 211 -12.96 -21.89 2.46
N PHE A 212 -12.65 -20.74 1.84
CA PHE A 212 -11.61 -20.66 0.81
C PHE A 212 -10.23 -21.08 1.36
N LEU A 213 -9.84 -20.56 2.53
CA LEU A 213 -8.56 -20.88 3.15
C LEU A 213 -8.45 -22.37 3.52
N TYR A 214 -9.54 -22.97 4.01
CA TYR A 214 -9.58 -24.39 4.35
C TYR A 214 -9.53 -25.28 3.10
N GLU A 215 -10.43 -25.04 2.13
CA GLU A 215 -10.62 -25.94 0.99
C GLU A 215 -9.57 -25.76 -0.12
N GLN A 216 -9.09 -24.53 -0.34
CA GLN A 216 -8.24 -24.21 -1.49
C GLN A 216 -6.78 -23.91 -1.11
N CYS A 217 -6.55 -23.45 0.12
CA CYS A 217 -5.21 -23.09 0.60
C CYS A 217 -4.67 -24.05 1.67
N GLU A 218 -5.45 -25.07 2.05
CA GLU A 218 -5.08 -26.10 3.03
C GLU A 218 -4.65 -25.53 4.40
N VAL A 219 -5.21 -24.39 4.79
CA VAL A 219 -4.94 -23.75 6.08
C VAL A 219 -5.56 -24.56 7.21
N LYS A 220 -4.76 -24.85 8.24
CA LYS A 220 -5.21 -25.54 9.46
C LYS A 220 -5.70 -24.53 10.50
N PHE A 221 -6.86 -24.78 11.08
CA PHE A 221 -7.49 -23.92 12.11
C PHE A 221 -7.25 -24.43 13.54
N THR A 222 -6.13 -25.12 13.76
CA THR A 222 -5.76 -25.73 15.05
C THR A 222 -4.79 -24.88 15.87
N ASN A 223 -4.25 -23.80 15.28
CA ASN A 223 -3.25 -22.97 15.92
C ASN A 223 -3.85 -22.11 17.04
N LEU A 224 -3.01 -21.80 18.04
CA LEU A 224 -3.33 -20.90 19.13
C LEU A 224 -2.56 -19.60 18.93
N ASN A 225 -3.24 -18.47 19.11
CA ASN A 225 -2.58 -17.17 19.15
C ASN A 225 -1.86 -16.95 20.51
N HIS A 226 -1.22 -15.79 20.70
CA HIS A 226 -0.51 -15.47 21.95
C HIS A 226 -1.43 -15.42 23.18
N ASN A 227 -2.72 -15.17 23.00
CA ASN A 227 -3.74 -15.19 24.06
C ASN A 227 -4.29 -16.61 24.33
N LYS A 228 -3.77 -17.64 23.66
CA LYS A 228 -4.25 -19.03 23.71
C LYS A 228 -5.68 -19.20 23.17
N GLU A 229 -6.11 -18.31 22.28
CA GLU A 229 -7.40 -18.44 21.59
C GLU A 229 -7.21 -19.31 20.34
N ASN A 230 -8.11 -20.29 20.14
CA ASN A 230 -8.23 -21.03 18.89
C ASN A 230 -9.30 -20.41 17.97
N ALA A 231 -9.40 -20.91 16.74
CA ALA A 231 -10.38 -20.44 15.75
C ALA A 231 -11.84 -20.45 16.27
N ILE A 232 -12.23 -21.49 17.03
CA ILE A 232 -13.59 -21.61 17.57
C ILE A 232 -13.85 -20.53 18.63
N MET A 233 -12.92 -20.32 19.56
CA MET A 233 -13.01 -19.27 20.58
C MET A 233 -13.15 -17.90 19.94
N ILE A 234 -12.32 -17.60 18.94
CA ILE A 234 -12.38 -16.34 18.19
C ILE A 234 -13.74 -16.14 17.53
N CYS A 235 -14.29 -17.16 16.86
CA CYS A 235 -15.58 -17.05 16.19
C CYS A 235 -16.77 -16.90 17.15
N VAL A 236 -16.69 -17.44 18.37
CA VAL A 236 -17.76 -17.31 19.38
C VAL A 236 -17.71 -15.96 20.10
N CYS A 237 -16.53 -15.37 20.25
CA CYS A 237 -16.34 -14.08 20.91
C CYS A 237 -16.53 -12.86 19.98
N GLY A 238 -16.63 -13.08 18.67
CA GLY A 238 -16.73 -12.03 17.63
C GLY A 238 -18.13 -11.50 17.37
#